data_AF-A0A9W8YAA1-F1
#
_entry.id   AF-A0A9W8YAA1-F1
#
_cell.length_a   1.000
_cell.length_b   1.000
_cell.length_c   1.000
_cell.angle_alpha   90.00
_cell.angle_beta   90.00
_cell.angle_gamma   90.00
#
_symmetry.space_group_name_H-M   'P 1'
#
loop_
_entity.id
_entity.type
_entity.pdbx_description
1 polymer ?
#
loop_
_entity_poly.entity_id
_entity_poly.type
_entity_poly.pdbx_seq_one_letter_code
_entity_poly.pdbx_strand_id
1 'polypeptide(L)'
;MLKSGIQASLRASIRRPALRSAYQPIKRSFAPALSARFASTDASKDGTIHSVIGAVVDVWIPVHSLIKFDNEQLPSILNALTTDNGGQKLVLEVAQHLGEHIVRCIAMDGTEGLVRGAKATDTGAPIKIPVGHGTLGRIMNVTGDPIDERGPIKATKFNPIHADPPEFVEQSTSAEILVTGIKVVDLLAPYARGGKIGLFGGAGVGKTVFIQELINNIAKAHGGFSVFTGVGERTREGNDLYHEMQETSVIQLDGDSKVALVFGQMNEPPGARARVALTGK
;
A
#
# COMPACT_ATOMS: atom_id res chain seq x y z
N MET A 1 -70.05 19.59 -54.49
CA MET A 1 -71.20 20.42 -54.08
C MET A 1 -71.59 20.03 -52.66
N LEU A 2 -71.62 21.01 -51.74
CA LEU A 2 -72.23 21.04 -50.40
C LEU A 2 -71.69 20.06 -49.32
N LYS A 3 -70.99 20.49 -48.26
CA LYS A 3 -71.28 21.39 -47.10
C LYS A 3 -71.58 20.56 -45.81
N SER A 4 -70.81 20.86 -44.75
CA SER A 4 -71.13 20.96 -43.29
C SER A 4 -72.25 20.07 -42.70
N GLY A 5 -72.19 19.53 -41.48
CA GLY A 5 -71.32 19.72 -40.31
C GLY A 5 -72.02 19.16 -39.04
N ILE A 6 -71.21 18.86 -38.03
CA ILE A 6 -71.48 18.85 -36.57
C ILE A 6 -72.75 18.17 -36.04
N GLN A 7 -72.59 17.07 -35.28
CA GLN A 7 -72.99 17.01 -33.87
C GLN A 7 -72.41 15.79 -33.14
N ALA A 8 -71.85 16.06 -31.96
CA ALA A 8 -71.26 15.10 -31.04
C ALA A 8 -72.34 14.41 -30.19
N SER A 9 -72.18 13.12 -29.90
CA SER A 9 -72.79 12.49 -28.73
C SER A 9 -71.93 11.34 -28.17
N LEU A 10 -71.57 11.53 -26.91
CA LEU A 10 -71.07 10.63 -25.86
C LEU A 10 -70.99 9.12 -26.13
N ARG A 11 -69.77 8.56 -25.99
CA ARG A 11 -69.56 7.20 -25.48
C ARG A 11 -68.56 7.21 -24.34
N ALA A 12 -69.02 6.68 -23.19
CA ALA A 12 -68.27 6.53 -21.96
C ALA A 12 -67.01 5.66 -22.15
N SER A 13 -65.84 6.21 -21.86
CA SER A 13 -64.58 5.48 -21.80
C SER A 13 -64.41 4.83 -20.42
N ILE A 14 -64.51 3.50 -20.37
CA ILE A 14 -64.12 2.67 -19.23
C ILE A 14 -62.61 2.86 -19.01
N ARG A 15 -62.23 3.61 -17.96
CA ARG A 15 -60.84 3.73 -17.52
C ARG A 15 -60.42 2.43 -16.83
N ARG A 16 -59.56 1.64 -17.47
CA ARG A 16 -58.79 0.59 -16.80
C ARG A 16 -57.87 1.24 -15.76
N PRO A 17 -57.79 0.73 -14.51
CA PRO A 17 -56.84 1.26 -13.55
C PRO A 17 -55.44 0.84 -14.00
N ALA A 18 -54.58 1.82 -14.25
CA ALA A 18 -53.16 1.56 -14.46
C ALA A 18 -52.56 1.04 -13.15
N LEU A 19 -52.23 -0.26 -13.11
CA LEU A 19 -51.31 -0.80 -12.12
C LEU A 19 -49.95 -0.12 -12.32
N ARG A 20 -49.75 1.02 -11.66
CA ARG A 20 -48.42 1.58 -11.45
C ARG A 20 -47.69 0.60 -10.54
N SER A 21 -46.87 -0.26 -11.16
CA SER A 21 -45.81 -0.96 -10.47
C SER A 21 -44.98 0.07 -9.71
N ALA A 22 -45.11 0.09 -8.39
CA ALA A 22 -44.29 0.90 -7.50
C ALA A 22 -42.91 0.25 -7.39
N TYR A 23 -42.15 0.26 -8.49
CA TYR A 23 -40.73 -0.04 -8.45
C TYR A 23 -40.01 1.24 -8.05
N GLN A 24 -39.86 1.46 -6.75
CA GLN A 24 -38.89 2.42 -6.26
C GLN A 24 -37.51 1.82 -6.47
N PRO A 25 -36.63 2.42 -7.30
CA PRO A 25 -35.25 2.00 -7.32
C PRO A 25 -34.68 2.31 -5.94
N ILE A 26 -34.30 1.26 -5.21
CA ILE A 26 -33.48 1.40 -4.01
C ILE A 26 -32.24 2.16 -4.47
N LYS A 27 -32.12 3.44 -4.11
CA LYS A 27 -30.88 4.18 -4.21
C LYS A 27 -29.93 3.54 -3.20
N ARG A 28 -29.28 2.43 -3.60
CA ARG A 28 -28.12 1.93 -2.89
C ARG A 28 -27.05 3.00 -3.08
N SER A 29 -26.88 3.82 -2.06
CA SER A 29 -25.71 4.67 -1.89
C SER A 29 -24.49 3.75 -1.76
N PHE A 30 -24.00 3.24 -2.88
CA PHE A 30 -22.64 2.69 -2.98
C PHE A 30 -21.68 3.87 -3.08
N ALA A 31 -21.59 4.66 -2.00
CA ALA A 31 -20.28 5.16 -1.64
C ALA A 31 -19.58 3.94 -1.02
N PRO A 32 -18.55 3.36 -1.65
CA PRO A 32 -17.83 2.28 -1.00
C PRO A 32 -17.28 2.88 0.30
N ALA A 33 -17.42 2.12 1.39
CA ALA A 33 -16.79 2.42 2.66
C ALA A 33 -15.26 2.28 2.51
N LEU A 34 -14.64 3.20 1.78
CA LEU A 34 -13.19 3.29 1.63
C LEU A 34 -12.53 3.50 3.00
N SER A 35 -13.28 4.08 3.95
CA SER A 35 -12.86 4.28 5.34
C SER A 35 -12.91 3.02 6.20
N ALA A 36 -13.66 1.97 5.79
CA ALA A 36 -13.76 0.71 6.54
C ALA A 36 -12.85 -0.40 5.99
N ARG A 37 -12.22 -0.17 4.82
CA ARG A 37 -11.25 -1.09 4.19
C ARG A 37 -9.84 -0.96 4.76
N PHE A 38 -9.64 -0.03 5.67
CA PHE A 38 -8.37 0.14 6.39
C PHE A 38 -8.64 -0.15 7.86
N ALA A 39 -7.74 -0.89 8.51
CA ALA A 39 -7.72 -1.10 9.95
C ALA A 39 -7.40 0.20 10.73
N SER A 40 -7.90 1.35 10.27
CA SER A 40 -7.74 2.64 10.92
C SER A 40 -8.84 2.81 11.96
N THR A 41 -8.44 2.91 13.21
CA THR A 41 -9.27 3.40 14.31
C THR A 41 -9.08 4.90 14.50
N ASP A 42 -9.99 5.55 15.22
CA ASP A 42 -9.70 6.89 15.74
C ASP A 42 -8.40 6.84 16.54
N ALA A 43 -7.54 7.87 16.38
CA ALA A 43 -6.23 7.90 17.02
C ALA A 43 -6.40 7.74 18.55
N SER A 44 -5.77 6.72 19.12
CA SER A 44 -5.76 6.55 20.58
C SER A 44 -4.84 7.59 21.22
N LYS A 45 -5.00 7.78 22.54
CA LYS A 45 -4.19 8.73 23.31
C LYS A 45 -2.72 8.28 23.35
N ASP A 46 -1.83 9.27 23.50
CA ASP A 46 -0.38 9.05 23.64
C ASP A 46 -0.05 8.05 24.75
N GLY A 47 0.79 7.06 24.43
CA GLY A 47 1.32 6.05 25.33
C GLY A 47 2.77 6.30 25.78
N THR A 48 3.29 5.37 26.56
CA THR A 48 4.69 5.36 27.00
C THR A 48 5.35 4.01 26.77
N ILE A 49 6.66 4.02 26.46
CA ILE A 49 7.43 2.80 26.28
C ILE A 49 7.51 2.04 27.62
N HIS A 50 6.98 0.82 27.66
CA HIS A 50 6.99 -0.02 28.85
C HIS A 50 8.23 -0.92 28.89
N SER A 51 8.52 -1.61 27.79
CA SER A 51 9.64 -2.56 27.69
C SER A 51 10.26 -2.54 26.28
N VAL A 52 11.55 -2.85 26.18
CA VAL A 52 12.29 -2.92 24.92
C VAL A 52 13.12 -4.21 24.94
N ILE A 53 12.86 -5.11 24.00
CA ILE A 53 13.54 -6.40 23.86
C ILE A 53 13.95 -6.56 22.39
N GLY A 54 15.15 -6.08 22.06
CA GLY A 54 15.58 -5.95 20.67
C GLY A 54 14.56 -5.14 19.84
N ALA A 55 14.19 -5.63 18.66
CA ALA A 55 13.21 -4.97 17.80
C ALA A 55 11.75 -5.04 18.29
N VAL A 56 11.48 -5.74 19.41
CA VAL A 56 10.14 -5.82 20.00
C VAL A 56 10.03 -4.77 21.11
N VAL A 57 9.03 -3.90 21.00
CA VAL A 57 8.81 -2.80 21.94
C VAL A 57 7.39 -2.89 22.49
N ASP A 58 7.26 -3.02 23.80
CA ASP A 58 5.96 -2.97 24.46
C ASP A 58 5.64 -1.51 24.85
N VAL A 59 4.45 -1.04 24.47
CA VAL A 59 3.97 0.32 24.73
C VAL A 59 2.74 0.23 25.62
N TRP A 60 2.77 0.93 26.75
CA TRP A 60 1.62 1.09 27.63
C TRP A 60 0.80 2.30 27.20
N ILE A 61 -0.51 2.12 27.04
CA ILE A 61 -1.44 3.16 26.64
C ILE A 61 -2.28 3.55 27.87
N PRO A 62 -2.27 4.82 28.31
CA PRO A 62 -3.12 5.25 29.40
C PRO A 62 -4.60 5.17 28.99
N VAL A 63 -5.39 4.48 29.80
CA VAL A 63 -6.86 4.48 29.72
C VAL A 63 -7.36 5.19 30.98
N HIS A 64 -8.14 6.27 30.80
CA HIS A 64 -8.52 7.18 31.89
C HIS A 64 -9.99 7.07 32.32
N SER A 65 -10.77 6.15 31.74
CA SER A 65 -12.18 6.02 32.10
C SER A 65 -12.49 4.78 32.94
N LEU A 66 -12.99 5.03 34.16
CA LEU A 66 -13.72 4.06 35.00
C LEU A 66 -15.14 3.78 34.48
N ILE A 67 -15.50 4.29 33.29
CA ILE A 67 -16.83 4.15 32.69
C ILE A 67 -16.68 3.34 31.40
N LYS A 68 -17.24 2.13 31.40
CA LYS A 68 -17.18 1.09 30.35
C LYS A 68 -17.74 1.48 28.96
N PHE A 69 -18.00 2.77 28.70
CA PHE A 69 -18.84 3.21 27.59
C PHE A 69 -18.27 4.35 26.73
N ASP A 70 -17.13 4.94 27.09
CA ASP A 70 -16.41 5.83 26.17
C ASP A 70 -15.37 5.02 25.39
N ASN A 71 -15.29 5.23 24.08
CA ASN A 71 -14.40 4.55 23.13
C ASN A 71 -12.91 4.88 23.38
N GLU A 72 -12.39 4.61 24.59
CA GLU A 72 -10.96 4.61 24.88
C GLU A 72 -10.36 3.30 24.37
N GLN A 73 -10.07 3.28 23.07
CA GLN A 73 -9.60 2.10 22.36
C GLN A 73 -8.08 2.05 22.32
N LEU A 74 -7.54 0.87 22.58
CA LEU A 74 -6.14 0.57 22.27
C LEU A 74 -5.92 0.74 20.76
N PRO A 75 -4.72 1.17 20.32
CA PRO A 75 -4.35 1.18 18.91
C PRO A 75 -4.69 -0.16 18.27
N SER A 76 -5.33 -0.15 17.10
CA SER A 76 -5.61 -1.38 16.36
C SER A 76 -4.33 -2.13 16.02
N ILE A 77 -4.45 -3.46 15.86
CA ILE A 77 -3.37 -4.24 15.28
C ILE A 77 -3.06 -3.66 13.88
N LEU A 78 -1.78 -3.59 13.54
CA LEU A 78 -1.21 -2.97 12.34
C LEU A 78 -1.15 -1.43 12.34
N ASN A 79 -1.67 -0.74 13.37
CA ASN A 79 -1.47 0.71 13.49
C ASN A 79 0.01 1.05 13.72
N ALA A 80 0.43 2.18 13.17
CA ALA A 80 1.73 2.77 13.42
C ALA A 80 1.69 3.68 14.65
N LEU A 81 2.66 3.51 15.53
CA LEU A 81 3.01 4.43 16.60
C LEU A 81 4.32 5.13 16.24
N THR A 82 4.47 6.38 16.63
CA THR A 82 5.71 7.15 16.45
C THR A 82 6.29 7.54 17.80
N THR A 83 7.58 7.31 18.00
CA THR A 83 8.34 7.76 19.17
C THR A 83 9.57 8.52 18.70
N ASP A 84 10.06 9.43 19.54
CA ASP A 84 11.38 10.02 19.36
C ASP A 84 12.44 9.09 19.95
N ASN A 85 13.51 8.83 19.20
CA ASN A 85 14.70 8.12 19.66
C ASN A 85 15.93 8.97 19.33
N GLY A 86 16.41 9.76 20.31
CA GLY A 86 17.60 10.60 20.12
C GLY A 86 17.46 11.68 19.04
N GLY A 87 16.25 12.25 18.87
CA GLY A 87 15.96 13.24 17.83
C GLY A 87 15.62 12.65 16.46
N GLN A 88 15.59 11.33 16.33
CA GLN A 88 15.12 10.63 15.13
C GLN A 88 13.74 10.00 15.37
N LYS A 89 12.88 10.10 14.36
CA LYS A 89 11.55 9.50 14.39
C LYS A 89 11.67 7.99 14.23
N LEU A 90 11.33 7.24 15.28
CA LEU A 90 11.21 5.79 15.24
C LEU A 90 9.74 5.40 15.07
N VAL A 91 9.47 4.59 14.04
CA VAL A 91 8.12 4.04 13.78
C VAL A 91 8.03 2.62 14.36
N LEU A 92 6.96 2.37 15.11
CA LEU A 92 6.62 1.08 15.67
C LEU A 92 5.29 0.62 15.08
N GLU A 93 5.17 -0.64 14.66
CA GLU A 93 3.89 -1.21 14.20
C GLU A 93 3.31 -2.12 15.29
N VAL A 94 2.05 -1.92 15.65
CA VAL A 94 1.34 -2.77 16.63
C VAL A 94 1.13 -4.16 16.06
N ALA A 95 1.68 -5.18 16.72
CA ALA A 95 1.57 -6.57 16.28
C ALA A 95 0.53 -7.36 17.09
N GLN A 96 0.38 -7.08 18.38
CA GLN A 96 -0.57 -7.77 19.26
C GLN A 96 -0.93 -6.94 20.49
N HIS A 97 -2.06 -7.25 21.12
CA HIS A 97 -2.46 -6.70 22.43
C HIS A 97 -2.13 -7.72 23.51
N LEU A 98 -1.37 -7.32 24.54
CA LEU A 98 -0.96 -8.22 25.62
C LEU A 98 -1.96 -8.26 26.78
N GLY A 99 -2.85 -7.26 26.87
CA GLY A 99 -3.68 -7.01 28.06
C GLY A 99 -3.08 -5.90 28.92
N GLU A 100 -3.76 -5.52 30.00
CA GLU A 100 -3.32 -4.46 30.94
C GLU A 100 -2.97 -3.12 30.25
N HIS A 101 -3.65 -2.83 29.15
CA HIS A 101 -3.41 -1.66 28.29
C HIS A 101 -2.03 -1.60 27.64
N ILE A 102 -1.38 -2.76 27.48
CA ILE A 102 -0.09 -2.88 26.79
C ILE A 102 -0.31 -3.44 25.39
N VAL A 103 0.23 -2.73 24.40
CA VAL A 103 0.36 -3.20 23.02
C VAL A 103 1.81 -3.57 22.75
N ARG A 104 2.02 -4.69 22.07
CA ARG A 104 3.34 -5.10 21.63
C ARG A 104 3.54 -4.70 20.19
N CYS A 105 4.60 -3.96 19.96
CA CYS A 105 4.96 -3.40 18.68
C CYS A 105 6.27 -3.98 18.16
N ILE A 106 6.45 -3.87 16.85
CA ILE A 106 7.69 -4.20 16.15
C ILE A 106 8.28 -2.89 15.63
N ALA A 107 9.53 -2.62 15.96
CA ALA A 107 10.25 -1.44 15.50
C ALA A 107 10.67 -1.57 14.03
N MET A 108 10.49 -0.48 13.28
CA MET A 108 10.92 -0.38 11.88
C MET A 108 12.37 0.08 11.73
N ASP A 109 12.99 0.55 12.81
CA ASP A 109 14.40 0.96 12.84
C ASP A 109 15.06 0.51 14.16
N GLY A 110 16.35 0.80 14.33
CA GLY A 110 17.13 0.50 15.54
C GLY A 110 16.47 1.04 16.81
N THR A 111 16.42 0.19 17.83
CA THR A 111 15.86 0.52 19.16
C THR A 111 16.95 0.89 20.17
N GLU A 112 18.21 0.94 19.74
CA GLU A 112 19.33 1.39 20.56
C GLU A 112 19.07 2.83 21.03
N GLY A 113 19.22 3.06 22.34
CA GLY A 113 18.94 4.38 22.94
C GLY A 113 17.49 4.63 23.33
N LEU A 114 16.55 3.75 22.97
CA LEU A 114 15.15 3.92 23.38
C LEU A 114 14.98 3.65 24.88
N VAL A 115 14.43 4.62 25.61
CA VAL A 115 14.29 4.57 27.07
C VAL A 115 12.85 4.28 27.48
N ARG A 116 12.66 3.52 28.55
CA ARG A 116 11.35 3.31 29.16
C ARG A 116 10.75 4.63 29.66
N GLY A 117 9.44 4.79 29.52
CA GLY A 117 8.74 6.03 29.80
C GLY A 117 8.79 7.05 28.65
N ALA A 118 9.56 6.80 27.59
CA ALA A 118 9.54 7.66 26.40
C ALA A 118 8.13 7.70 25.79
N LYS A 119 7.77 8.85 25.19
CA LYS A 119 6.43 9.08 24.63
C LYS A 119 6.26 8.34 23.31
N ALA A 120 5.19 7.57 23.18
CA ALA A 120 4.75 6.95 21.93
C ALA A 120 3.39 7.54 21.51
N THR A 121 3.30 8.05 20.30
CA THR A 121 2.08 8.70 19.76
C THR A 121 1.43 7.76 18.75
N ASP A 122 0.14 7.48 18.91
CA ASP A 122 -0.61 6.71 17.93
C ASP A 122 -0.98 7.57 16.72
N THR A 123 -0.71 7.04 15.53
CA THR A 123 -1.07 7.73 14.28
C THR A 123 -2.53 7.49 13.87
N GLY A 124 -3.21 6.54 14.53
CA GLY A 124 -4.59 6.12 14.20
C GLY A 124 -4.71 5.34 12.89
N ALA A 125 -3.59 5.03 12.23
CA ALA A 125 -3.61 4.31 10.98
C ALA A 125 -2.38 3.41 10.83
N PRO A 126 -2.42 2.43 9.91
CA PRO A 126 -1.22 1.70 9.52
C PRO A 126 -0.15 2.63 8.94
N ILE A 127 1.08 2.12 8.82
CA ILE A 127 2.18 2.84 8.15
C ILE A 127 1.71 3.29 6.77
N LYS A 128 1.76 4.61 6.51
CA LYS A 128 1.36 5.23 5.24
C LYS A 128 2.58 5.71 4.49
N ILE A 129 2.64 5.39 3.20
CA ILE A 129 3.77 5.68 2.32
C ILE A 129 3.34 6.60 1.17
N PRO A 130 4.24 7.44 0.64
CA PRO A 130 3.95 8.26 -0.53
C PRO A 130 3.74 7.37 -1.77
N VAL A 131 2.73 7.69 -2.58
CA VAL A 131 2.45 6.99 -3.84
C VAL A 131 2.21 7.97 -5.00
N GLY A 132 2.33 7.47 -6.23
CA GLY A 132 2.09 8.22 -7.47
C GLY A 132 3.38 8.60 -8.20
N HIS A 133 3.26 9.37 -9.28
CA HIS A 133 4.41 9.65 -10.16
C HIS A 133 5.60 10.33 -9.48
N GLY A 134 5.38 11.06 -8.37
CA GLY A 134 6.46 11.69 -7.62
C GLY A 134 7.45 10.72 -6.95
N THR A 135 7.10 9.43 -6.85
CA THR A 135 8.00 8.38 -6.31
C THR A 135 8.93 7.79 -7.36
N LEU A 136 8.70 8.07 -8.66
CA LEU A 136 9.52 7.56 -9.74
C LEU A 136 10.92 8.19 -9.68
N GLY A 137 11.94 7.35 -9.83
CA GLY A 137 13.36 7.71 -9.73
C GLY A 137 13.85 7.97 -8.30
N ARG A 138 13.01 7.69 -7.29
CA ARG A 138 13.34 7.89 -5.87
C ARG A 138 13.64 6.56 -5.20
N ILE A 139 14.43 6.63 -4.14
CA ILE A 139 14.68 5.50 -3.23
C ILE A 139 13.98 5.79 -1.90
N MET A 140 13.13 4.87 -1.46
CA MET A 140 12.43 4.95 -0.17
C MET A 140 12.70 3.74 0.72
N ASN A 141 12.63 3.95 2.03
CA ASN A 141 12.68 2.88 3.02
C ASN A 141 11.29 2.29 3.30
N VAL A 142 11.20 1.37 4.26
CA VAL A 142 9.95 0.71 4.68
C VAL A 142 8.84 1.68 5.13
N THR A 143 9.20 2.80 5.77
CA THR A 143 8.25 3.82 6.25
C THR A 143 7.85 4.84 5.18
N GLY A 144 8.45 4.76 3.98
CA GLY A 144 8.21 5.66 2.87
C GLY A 144 9.04 6.94 2.90
N ASP A 145 10.01 7.03 3.81
CA ASP A 145 10.95 8.15 3.89
C ASP A 145 12.03 8.01 2.79
N PRO A 146 12.42 9.11 2.12
CA PRO A 146 13.45 9.06 1.09
C PRO A 146 14.84 8.84 1.68
N ILE A 147 15.62 7.95 1.07
CA ILE A 147 17.00 7.64 1.47
C ILE A 147 18.03 7.93 0.37
N ASP A 148 17.63 8.68 -0.66
CA ASP A 148 18.48 9.05 -1.81
C ASP A 148 19.13 10.44 -1.69
N GLU A 149 18.95 11.13 -0.55
CA GLU A 149 19.47 12.49 -0.31
C GLU A 149 18.96 13.56 -1.29
N ARG A 150 17.89 13.29 -2.06
CA ARG A 150 17.33 14.21 -3.07
C ARG A 150 16.19 15.07 -2.54
N GLY A 151 16.17 15.31 -1.23
CA GLY A 151 15.09 16.02 -0.54
C GLY A 151 13.78 15.22 -0.43
N PRO A 152 12.67 15.85 -0.03
CA PRO A 152 11.41 15.14 0.19
C PRO A 152 10.78 14.62 -1.13
N ILE A 153 9.99 13.55 -1.04
CA ILE A 153 9.21 13.01 -2.16
C ILE A 153 7.98 13.90 -2.38
N LYS A 154 7.79 14.40 -3.60
CA LYS A 154 6.62 15.21 -3.97
C LYS A 154 5.41 14.31 -4.21
N ALA A 155 4.80 13.81 -3.13
CA ALA A 155 3.63 12.95 -3.21
C ALA A 155 2.33 13.73 -2.93
N THR A 156 1.31 13.46 -3.74
CA THR A 156 -0.06 14.02 -3.55
C THR A 156 -0.95 13.06 -2.77
N LYS A 157 -0.61 11.77 -2.73
CA LYS A 157 -1.39 10.73 -2.09
C LYS A 157 -0.49 9.85 -1.24
N PHE A 158 -1.04 9.41 -0.12
CA PHE A 158 -0.43 8.43 0.78
C PHE A 158 -1.35 7.22 0.92
N ASN A 159 -0.81 6.02 0.77
CA ASN A 159 -1.53 4.76 0.95
C ASN A 159 -0.95 3.98 2.14
N PRO A 160 -1.77 3.24 2.89
CA PRO A 160 -1.25 2.31 3.89
C PRO A 160 -0.61 1.09 3.23
N ILE A 161 0.43 0.55 3.86
CA ILE A 161 1.11 -0.68 3.40
C ILE A 161 0.25 -1.94 3.60
N HIS A 162 -0.67 -1.89 4.57
CA HIS A 162 -1.62 -2.96 4.83
C HIS A 162 -2.90 -2.71 4.04
N ALA A 163 -3.18 -3.60 3.09
CA ALA A 163 -4.37 -3.57 2.26
C ALA A 163 -4.86 -4.98 1.98
N ASP A 164 -6.17 -5.16 2.09
CA ASP A 164 -6.84 -6.41 1.74
C ASP A 164 -6.54 -6.82 0.30
N PRO A 165 -6.51 -8.14 0.02
CA PRO A 165 -6.41 -8.62 -1.35
C PRO A 165 -7.63 -8.20 -2.18
N PRO A 166 -7.50 -8.12 -3.52
CA PRO A 166 -8.64 -7.87 -4.40
C PRO A 166 -9.75 -8.91 -4.19
N GLU A 167 -11.00 -8.45 -4.23
CA GLU A 167 -12.17 -9.33 -4.08
C GLU A 167 -12.27 -10.31 -5.27
N PHE A 168 -12.91 -11.46 -5.06
CA PHE A 168 -13.05 -12.49 -6.10
C PHE A 168 -13.68 -11.94 -7.40
N VAL A 169 -14.60 -10.99 -7.29
CA VAL A 169 -15.29 -10.37 -8.43
C VAL A 169 -14.41 -9.40 -9.23
N GLU A 170 -13.31 -8.92 -8.66
CA GLU A 170 -12.34 -8.03 -9.31
C GLU A 170 -11.22 -8.80 -10.02
N GLN A 171 -11.13 -10.12 -9.83
CA GLN A 171 -10.09 -10.95 -10.43
C GLN A 171 -10.37 -11.20 -11.91
N SER A 172 -9.39 -10.88 -12.77
CA SER A 172 -9.49 -11.17 -14.20
C SER A 172 -9.33 -12.67 -14.45
N THR A 173 -10.15 -13.20 -15.36
CA THR A 173 -10.04 -14.58 -15.87
C THR A 173 -9.32 -14.66 -17.22
N SER A 174 -8.86 -13.53 -17.78
CA SER A 174 -8.16 -13.52 -19.06
C SER A 174 -6.71 -13.97 -18.92
N ALA A 175 -6.30 -14.93 -19.76
CA ALA A 175 -4.90 -15.31 -19.88
C ALA A 175 -4.26 -14.52 -21.02
N GLU A 176 -3.40 -13.57 -20.68
CA GLU A 176 -2.63 -12.77 -21.62
C GLU A 176 -1.13 -13.03 -21.43
N ILE A 177 -0.38 -13.16 -22.53
CA ILE A 177 1.07 -13.36 -22.46
C ILE A 177 1.75 -11.99 -22.33
N LEU A 178 2.69 -11.88 -21.39
CA LEU A 178 3.63 -10.78 -21.26
C LEU A 178 4.89 -11.12 -22.08
N VAL A 179 5.02 -10.51 -23.26
CA VAL A 179 6.22 -10.65 -24.08
C VAL A 179 7.38 -9.91 -23.41
N THR A 180 8.42 -10.65 -23.04
CA THR A 180 9.56 -10.15 -22.27
C THR A 180 10.75 -9.71 -23.13
N GLY A 181 10.84 -10.20 -24.37
CA GLY A 181 12.00 -10.01 -25.25
C GLY A 181 13.14 -11.00 -24.98
N ILE A 182 13.00 -11.86 -23.97
CA ILE A 182 14.01 -12.85 -23.59
C ILE A 182 13.64 -14.19 -24.23
N LYS A 183 14.42 -14.62 -25.23
CA LYS A 183 14.12 -15.82 -26.05
C LYS A 183 13.77 -17.07 -25.22
N VAL A 184 14.55 -17.37 -24.18
CA VAL A 184 14.33 -18.58 -23.37
C VAL A 184 13.02 -18.51 -22.57
N VAL A 185 12.65 -17.31 -22.10
CA VAL A 185 11.41 -17.06 -21.37
C VAL A 185 10.23 -17.15 -22.33
N ASP A 186 10.26 -16.35 -23.40
CA ASP A 186 9.14 -16.23 -24.32
C ASP A 186 8.85 -17.56 -25.06
N LEU A 187 9.86 -18.43 -25.25
CA LEU A 187 9.69 -19.72 -25.90
C LEU A 187 9.32 -20.87 -24.96
N LEU A 188 10.04 -21.03 -23.83
CA LEU A 188 9.91 -22.22 -22.98
C LEU A 188 9.00 -22.01 -21.78
N ALA A 189 8.96 -20.79 -21.22
CA ALA A 189 8.24 -20.48 -20.00
C ALA A 189 7.63 -19.07 -20.08
N PRO A 190 6.66 -18.85 -21.00
CA PRO A 190 6.10 -17.52 -21.24
C PRO A 190 5.39 -16.99 -20.00
N TYR A 191 5.61 -15.71 -19.70
CA TYR A 191 5.03 -15.06 -18.54
C TYR A 191 3.58 -14.65 -18.80
N ALA A 192 2.70 -14.88 -17.82
CA ALA A 192 1.33 -14.39 -17.87
C ALA A 192 1.27 -12.94 -17.33
N ARG A 193 0.61 -12.04 -18.07
CA ARG A 193 0.34 -10.67 -17.61
C ARG A 193 -0.55 -10.71 -16.37
N GLY A 194 -0.16 -9.99 -15.32
CA GLY A 194 -0.82 -10.05 -14.01
C GLY A 194 -0.54 -11.31 -13.19
N GLY A 195 0.32 -12.21 -13.71
CA GLY A 195 0.76 -13.41 -13.00
C GLY A 195 1.87 -13.12 -11.98
N LYS A 196 2.18 -14.14 -11.17
CA LYS A 196 3.33 -14.16 -10.26
C LYS A 196 4.42 -15.04 -10.85
N ILE A 197 5.65 -14.54 -10.86
CA ILE A 197 6.81 -15.23 -11.46
C ILE A 197 7.85 -15.44 -10.36
N GLY A 198 8.38 -16.65 -10.27
CA GLY A 198 9.48 -16.99 -9.37
C GLY A 198 10.79 -17.17 -10.12
N LEU A 199 11.83 -16.42 -9.75
CA LEU A 199 13.18 -16.58 -10.27
C LEU A 199 14.03 -17.35 -9.26
N PHE A 200 14.07 -18.68 -9.43
CA PHE A 200 14.82 -19.57 -8.54
C PHE A 200 16.26 -19.74 -9.02
N GLY A 201 17.22 -19.54 -8.13
CA GLY A 201 18.63 -19.73 -8.47
C GLY A 201 19.59 -19.42 -7.32
N GLY A 202 20.78 -20.04 -7.37
CA GLY A 202 21.83 -19.84 -6.37
C GLY A 202 22.44 -18.43 -6.37
N ALA A 203 23.43 -18.20 -5.52
CA ALA A 203 24.21 -16.97 -5.56
C ALA A 203 25.02 -16.89 -6.87
N GLY A 204 25.13 -15.70 -7.45
CA GLY A 204 25.97 -15.47 -8.64
C GLY A 204 25.42 -15.97 -9.98
N VAL A 205 24.21 -16.54 -10.04
CA VAL A 205 23.63 -17.06 -11.30
C VAL A 205 23.02 -15.96 -12.21
N GLY A 206 23.21 -14.69 -11.88
CA GLY A 206 22.72 -13.57 -12.69
C GLY A 206 21.25 -13.17 -12.46
N LYS A 207 20.63 -13.50 -11.31
CA LYS A 207 19.24 -13.11 -11.00
C LYS A 207 19.00 -11.60 -11.10
N THR A 208 19.88 -10.81 -10.50
CA THR A 208 19.77 -9.34 -10.50
C THR A 208 19.87 -8.79 -11.91
N VAL A 209 20.87 -9.24 -12.68
CA VAL A 209 21.03 -8.87 -14.11
C VAL A 209 19.78 -9.22 -14.92
N PHE A 210 19.19 -10.39 -14.67
CA PHE A 210 17.97 -10.81 -15.34
C PHE A 210 16.77 -9.90 -15.00
N ILE A 211 16.61 -9.51 -13.74
CA ILE A 211 15.54 -8.58 -13.32
C ILE A 211 15.74 -7.21 -13.98
N GLN A 212 16.98 -6.72 -14.05
CA GLN A 212 17.30 -5.46 -14.71
C GLN A 212 16.92 -5.46 -16.19
N GLU A 213 17.29 -6.53 -16.89
CA GLU A 213 16.94 -6.68 -18.31
C GLU A 213 15.42 -6.77 -18.51
N LEU A 214 14.71 -7.44 -17.62
CA LEU A 214 13.25 -7.49 -17.65
C LEU A 214 12.63 -6.09 -17.46
N ILE A 215 13.11 -5.31 -16.49
CA ILE A 215 12.64 -3.94 -16.24
C ILE A 215 12.89 -3.06 -17.47
N ASN A 216 14.10 -3.13 -18.04
CA ASN A 216 14.49 -2.37 -19.23
C ASN A 216 13.58 -2.69 -20.43
N ASN A 217 13.33 -3.98 -20.70
CA ASN A 217 12.47 -4.40 -21.82
C ASN A 217 11.00 -4.03 -21.59
N ILE A 218 10.48 -4.18 -20.37
CA ILE A 218 9.09 -3.81 -20.04
C ILE A 218 8.91 -2.29 -20.13
N ALA A 219 9.83 -1.49 -19.59
CA ALA A 219 9.77 -0.04 -19.62
C ALA A 219 9.81 0.51 -21.05
N LYS A 220 10.65 -0.06 -21.92
CA LYS A 220 10.79 0.36 -23.32
C LYS A 220 9.64 -0.11 -24.22
N ALA A 221 9.20 -1.36 -24.08
CA ALA A 221 8.24 -1.96 -25.00
C ALA A 221 6.77 -1.73 -24.60
N HIS A 222 6.45 -1.71 -23.30
CA HIS A 222 5.07 -1.64 -22.81
C HIS A 222 4.72 -0.29 -22.18
N GLY A 223 5.69 0.63 -22.04
CA GLY A 223 5.48 1.95 -21.46
C GLY A 223 5.01 1.93 -19.98
N GLY A 224 5.17 0.79 -19.31
CA GLY A 224 4.75 0.58 -17.94
C GLY A 224 5.74 1.16 -16.93
N PHE A 225 5.26 1.38 -15.71
CA PHE A 225 6.10 1.69 -14.55
C PHE A 225 6.49 0.39 -13.84
N SER A 226 7.68 0.36 -13.24
CA SER A 226 8.10 -0.75 -12.38
C SER A 226 8.36 -0.27 -10.96
N VAL A 227 8.11 -1.13 -9.99
CA VAL A 227 8.53 -0.94 -8.60
C VAL A 227 9.51 -2.05 -8.29
N PHE A 228 10.73 -1.70 -7.88
CA PHE A 228 11.71 -2.67 -7.41
C PHE A 228 11.75 -2.63 -5.89
N THR A 229 11.61 -3.79 -5.26
CA THR A 229 11.61 -3.91 -3.80
C THR A 229 12.72 -4.84 -3.36
N GLY A 230 13.80 -4.27 -2.81
CA GLY A 230 14.92 -5.05 -2.28
C GLY A 230 14.63 -5.48 -0.84
N VAL A 231 14.29 -6.75 -0.64
CA VAL A 231 13.93 -7.34 0.65
C VAL A 231 15.08 -8.16 1.21
N GLY A 232 15.80 -7.61 2.18
CA GLY A 232 16.94 -8.29 2.80
C GLY A 232 18.07 -8.59 1.81
N GLU A 233 18.19 -7.79 0.75
CA GLU A 233 19.29 -7.86 -0.20
C GLU A 233 20.54 -7.14 0.35
N ARG A 234 21.68 -7.30 -0.33
CA ARG A 234 22.89 -6.57 0.02
C ARG A 234 22.78 -5.12 -0.41
N THR A 235 23.18 -4.20 0.45
CA THR A 235 23.23 -2.76 0.15
C THR A 235 24.09 -2.46 -1.08
N ARG A 236 25.19 -3.19 -1.27
CA ARG A 236 26.02 -3.09 -2.49
C ARG A 236 25.22 -3.42 -3.75
N GLU A 237 24.43 -4.49 -3.74
CA GLU A 237 23.65 -4.90 -4.91
C GLU A 237 22.55 -3.89 -5.23
N GLY A 238 21.93 -3.27 -4.22
CA GLY A 238 21.00 -2.15 -4.40
C GLY A 238 21.65 -0.88 -4.96
N ASN A 239 22.87 -0.57 -4.51
CA ASN A 239 23.65 0.56 -5.02
C ASN A 239 24.06 0.37 -6.48
N ASP A 240 24.59 -0.81 -6.82
CA ASP A 240 24.99 -1.15 -8.18
C ASP A 240 23.79 -1.09 -9.14
N LEU A 241 22.64 -1.64 -8.71
CA LEU A 241 21.37 -1.56 -9.43
C LEU A 241 20.94 -0.11 -9.70
N TYR A 242 21.06 0.77 -8.71
CA TYR A 242 20.65 2.17 -8.85
C TYR A 242 21.50 2.91 -9.90
N HIS A 243 22.82 2.71 -9.88
CA HIS A 243 23.72 3.31 -10.88
C HIS A 243 23.52 2.71 -12.28
N GLU A 244 23.34 1.39 -12.39
CA GLU A 244 23.07 0.74 -13.68
C GLU A 244 21.76 1.23 -14.31
N MET A 245 20.73 1.47 -13.48
CA MET A 245 19.47 2.09 -13.93
C MET A 245 19.63 3.55 -14.38
N GLN A 246 20.61 4.29 -13.82
CA GLN A 246 20.95 5.63 -14.30
C GLN A 246 21.65 5.58 -15.66
N GLU A 247 22.63 4.68 -15.82
CA GLU A 247 23.37 4.49 -17.08
C GLU A 247 22.45 4.05 -18.22
N THR A 248 21.51 3.15 -17.94
CA THR A 248 20.51 2.67 -18.92
C THR A 248 19.36 3.64 -19.15
N SER A 249 19.39 4.82 -18.51
CA SER A 249 18.37 5.88 -18.60
C SER A 249 16.95 5.44 -18.18
N VAL A 250 16.86 4.37 -17.39
CA VAL A 250 15.62 3.89 -16.75
C VAL A 250 15.24 4.80 -15.58
N ILE A 251 16.25 5.25 -14.84
CA ILE A 251 16.16 6.32 -13.84
C ILE A 251 16.86 7.55 -14.43
N GLN A 252 16.13 8.64 -14.54
CA GLN A 252 16.64 9.94 -14.97
C GLN A 252 16.46 10.93 -13.83
N LEU A 253 17.56 11.55 -13.38
CA LEU A 253 17.54 12.44 -12.24
C LEU A 253 16.75 13.73 -12.53
N ASP A 254 16.93 14.29 -13.72
CA ASP A 254 16.27 15.53 -14.16
C ASP A 254 15.17 15.28 -15.21
N GLY A 255 14.77 14.01 -15.39
CA GLY A 255 13.84 13.58 -16.44
C GLY A 255 12.79 12.59 -15.95
N ASP A 256 12.13 11.94 -16.91
CA ASP A 256 11.02 11.01 -16.62
C ASP A 256 11.54 9.61 -16.30
N SER A 257 11.67 9.33 -15.01
CA SER A 257 12.00 7.98 -14.51
C SER A 257 10.82 7.02 -14.67
N LYS A 258 11.11 5.73 -14.90
CA LYS A 258 10.08 4.68 -15.05
C LYS A 258 10.03 3.69 -13.88
N VAL A 259 10.92 3.84 -12.90
CA VAL A 259 11.07 2.90 -11.79
C VAL A 259 11.04 3.64 -10.46
N ALA A 260 10.36 3.09 -9.45
CA ALA A 260 10.52 3.47 -8.06
C ALA A 260 11.27 2.37 -7.30
N LEU A 261 12.18 2.75 -6.40
CA LEU A 261 13.00 1.82 -5.62
C LEU A 261 12.57 1.85 -4.16
N VAL A 262 12.27 0.67 -3.60
CA VAL A 262 11.95 0.47 -2.19
C VAL A 262 12.98 -0.47 -1.60
N PHE A 263 13.67 -0.06 -0.55
CA PHE A 263 14.73 -0.87 0.06
C PHE A 263 14.48 -1.12 1.54
N GLY A 264 14.75 -2.37 1.92
CA GLY A 264 14.74 -2.87 3.29
C GLY A 264 15.86 -3.88 3.40
N GLN A 265 17.09 -3.37 3.54
CA GLN A 265 18.33 -4.12 3.27
C GLN A 265 18.73 -5.04 4.43
N MET A 266 19.75 -5.87 4.24
CA MET A 266 20.25 -6.80 5.29
C MET A 266 20.67 -6.11 6.60
N ASN A 267 21.07 -4.84 6.56
CA ASN A 267 21.48 -4.06 7.73
C ASN A 267 20.29 -3.55 8.56
N GLU A 268 19.07 -3.61 8.04
CA GLU A 268 17.88 -3.14 8.73
C GLU A 268 17.29 -4.20 9.67
N PRO A 269 16.59 -3.77 10.74
CA PRO A 269 15.99 -4.69 11.69
C PRO A 269 14.98 -5.63 11.00
N PRO A 270 14.70 -6.80 11.61
CA PRO A 270 13.77 -7.76 11.05
C PRO A 270 12.36 -7.18 10.82
N GLY A 271 11.95 -6.16 11.60
CA GLY A 271 10.67 -5.46 11.41
C GLY A 271 10.56 -4.79 10.05
N ALA A 272 11.58 -4.01 9.67
CA ALA A 272 11.65 -3.38 8.35
C ALA A 272 11.64 -4.40 7.22
N ARG A 273 12.49 -5.44 7.31
CA ARG A 273 12.58 -6.50 6.30
C ARG A 273 11.29 -7.30 6.14
N ALA A 274 10.52 -7.47 7.22
CA ALA A 274 9.23 -8.14 7.18
C ALA A 274 8.10 -7.29 6.57
N ARG A 275 8.26 -5.97 6.45
CA ARG A 275 7.23 -5.04 5.97
C ARG A 275 7.56 -4.38 4.64
N VAL A 276 8.82 -4.26 4.28
CA VAL A 276 9.25 -3.60 3.04
C VAL A 276 8.61 -4.20 1.78
N ALA A 277 8.36 -5.52 1.75
CA ALA A 277 7.65 -6.16 0.65
C ALA A 277 6.23 -5.61 0.45
N LEU A 278 5.56 -5.18 1.53
CA LEU A 278 4.24 -4.57 1.49
C LEU A 278 4.31 -3.12 1.01
N THR A 279 5.39 -2.40 1.32
CA THR A 279 5.65 -1.04 0.83
C THR A 279 5.77 -1.00 -0.70
N GLY A 280 6.29 -2.06 -1.31
CA GLY A 280 6.44 -2.17 -2.76
C GLY A 280 5.20 -2.64 -3.54
N LYS A 281 4.13 -3.03 -2.85
CA LYS A 281 2.89 -3.56 -3.44
C LYS A 281 1.98 -2.44 -3.93
#